data_AF-A0AAV4G8U5-F1
#
_entry.id   AF-A0AAV4G8U5-F1
#
_cell.length_a   1.000
_cell.length_b   1.000
_cell.length_c   1.000
_cell.angle_alpha   90.00
_cell.angle_beta   90.00
_cell.angle_gamma   90.00
#
_symmetry.space_group_name_H-M   'P 1'
#
loop_
_entity.id
_entity.type
_entity.pdbx_description
1 polymer ?
#
loop_
_entity_poly.entity_id
_entity_poly.type
_entity_poly.pdbx_seq_one_letter_code
_entity_poly.pdbx_strand_id
1 'polypeptide(L)'
;MATRLSKMRPTARLVRSLFRRSLLKNHVAISSRSMHFNYVPETPSKEFGDTTRMNFFQSITSALDIALANDPSAVIFGEDVAFGGVFRCTIGLKDKYGADRVFNSPISEQGIVAFGIGVALTGATAIAEIQFADYIFPGFDQIRNEMAMYRYRSGNEYDCGPLTIRTPCSAVGHGALYHSQSVEAFFAHCPGLKVRDCTAECLDKCVIVRGRELR
;
A
#
# COMPACT_ATOMS: atom_id res chain seq x y z
N MET A 1 -15.36 56.63 -76.20
CA MET A 1 -15.79 57.98 -75.73
C MET A 1 -16.05 57.86 -74.23
N ALA A 2 -15.06 58.14 -73.38
CA ALA A 2 -14.79 59.45 -72.76
C ALA A 2 -16.06 59.96 -72.03
N THR A 3 -16.12 60.07 -70.71
CA THR A 3 -15.16 60.76 -69.83
C THR A 3 -15.19 60.26 -68.38
N ARG A 4 -14.00 60.30 -67.79
CA ARG A 4 -13.67 60.21 -66.36
C ARG A 4 -13.72 61.62 -65.74
N LEU A 5 -13.62 61.68 -64.41
CA LEU A 5 -13.27 62.83 -63.52
C LEU A 5 -14.48 63.47 -62.84
N SER A 6 -14.44 63.88 -61.58
CA SER A 6 -13.49 63.76 -60.46
C SER A 6 -14.17 64.46 -59.28
N LYS A 7 -13.85 64.08 -58.04
CA LYS A 7 -13.67 65.07 -56.96
C LYS A 7 -12.80 64.50 -55.84
N MET A 8 -11.87 65.34 -55.43
CA MET A 8 -10.72 65.09 -54.57
C MET A 8 -11.09 65.00 -53.08
N ARG A 9 -10.20 64.31 -52.34
CA ARG A 9 -10.00 64.24 -50.87
C ARG A 9 -9.72 65.64 -50.27
N PRO A 10 -9.85 65.94 -48.94
CA PRO A 10 -8.98 65.36 -47.89
C PRO A 10 -9.48 65.27 -46.42
N THR A 11 -8.74 64.47 -45.62
CA THR A 11 -8.40 64.59 -44.19
C THR A 11 -9.48 64.62 -43.10
N ALA A 12 -9.48 63.62 -42.21
CA ALA A 12 -9.32 63.81 -40.74
C ALA A 12 -9.31 62.49 -39.95
N ARG A 13 -8.21 62.30 -39.18
CA ARG A 13 -8.11 61.71 -37.83
C ARG A 13 -8.92 60.44 -37.45
N LEU A 14 -8.16 59.35 -37.31
CA LEU A 14 -7.93 58.64 -36.05
C LEU A 14 -9.13 58.41 -35.10
N VAL A 15 -9.73 57.21 -35.15
CA VAL A 15 -10.23 56.54 -33.92
C VAL A 15 -9.93 55.05 -34.00
N ARG A 16 -9.07 54.60 -33.08
CA ARG A 16 -8.78 53.19 -32.76
C ARG A 16 -10.02 52.49 -32.21
N SER A 17 -10.32 51.30 -32.70
CA SER A 17 -11.08 50.25 -32.00
C SER A 17 -11.04 49.01 -32.91
N LEU A 18 -10.05 48.12 -32.88
CA LEU A 18 -9.71 47.17 -31.82
C LEU A 18 -10.91 46.45 -31.19
N PHE A 19 -11.76 45.83 -32.01
CA PHE A 19 -12.43 44.59 -31.57
C PHE A 19 -11.57 43.38 -31.93
N ARG A 20 -10.62 43.11 -31.03
CA ARG A 20 -9.83 41.88 -30.96
C ARG A 20 -10.79 40.69 -30.87
N ARG A 21 -10.49 39.64 -31.63
CA ARG A 21 -11.02 38.28 -31.46
C ARG A 21 -10.99 37.91 -29.98
N SER A 22 -12.18 37.73 -29.39
CA SER A 22 -12.34 37.18 -28.05
C SER A 22 -11.98 35.70 -28.06
N LEU A 23 -10.68 35.42 -27.97
CA LEU A 23 -10.13 34.17 -27.47
C LEU A 23 -10.30 34.18 -25.94
N LEU A 24 -11.52 33.98 -25.46
CA LEU A 24 -11.71 33.57 -24.06
C LEU A 24 -11.51 32.07 -24.01
N LYS A 25 -10.25 31.75 -23.69
CA LYS A 25 -9.76 30.43 -23.33
C LYS A 25 -10.76 29.78 -22.38
N ASN A 26 -11.15 28.54 -22.69
CA ASN A 26 -11.73 27.63 -21.72
C ASN A 26 -10.76 27.53 -20.53
N HIS A 27 -11.01 28.33 -19.49
CA HIS A 27 -10.46 28.06 -18.17
C HIS A 27 -11.25 26.88 -17.62
N VAL A 28 -10.95 25.69 -18.13
CA VAL A 28 -11.07 24.49 -17.32
C VAL A 28 -10.09 24.75 -16.18
N ALA A 29 -10.61 25.10 -15.01
CA ALA A 29 -9.83 25.09 -13.80
C ALA A 29 -9.36 23.64 -13.63
N ILE A 30 -8.15 23.36 -14.11
CA ILE A 30 -7.40 22.18 -13.70
C ILE A 30 -7.18 22.44 -12.21
N SER A 31 -8.07 21.93 -11.38
CA SER A 31 -7.78 21.71 -9.97
C SER A 31 -6.54 20.84 -9.96
N SER A 32 -5.37 21.45 -9.85
CA SER A 32 -4.13 20.75 -9.61
C SER A 32 -4.32 20.00 -8.30
N ARG A 33 -4.71 18.72 -8.38
CA ARG A 33 -4.52 17.79 -7.27
C ARG A 33 -3.01 17.63 -7.17
N SER A 34 -2.37 18.53 -6.42
CA SER A 34 -0.97 18.39 -6.09
C SER A 34 -0.86 17.11 -5.26
N MET A 35 -0.30 16.06 -5.83
CA MET A 35 0.13 14.92 -5.02
C MET A 35 1.27 15.40 -4.11
N HIS A 36 1.30 14.92 -2.86
CA HIS A 36 2.35 15.29 -1.91
C HIS A 36 3.73 14.74 -2.31
N PHE A 37 3.77 13.72 -3.16
CA PHE A 37 4.99 13.15 -3.70
C PHE A 37 4.82 12.71 -5.17
N ASN A 38 5.95 12.61 -5.88
CA ASN A 38 6.01 12.06 -7.23
C ASN A 38 6.88 10.81 -7.21
N TYR A 39 6.28 9.64 -7.43
CA TYR A 39 7.03 8.40 -7.57
C TYR A 39 7.78 8.36 -8.90
N VAL A 40 9.08 8.10 -8.85
CA VAL A 40 9.93 7.90 -10.03
C VAL A 40 10.45 6.46 -9.97
N PRO A 41 10.09 5.60 -10.92
CA PRO A 41 10.55 4.23 -10.91
C PRO A 41 12.06 4.17 -11.21
N GLU A 42 12.77 3.36 -10.44
CA GLU A 42 14.16 3.04 -10.74
C GLU A 42 14.26 2.12 -11.96
N THR A 43 15.43 2.12 -12.61
CA THR A 43 15.70 1.17 -13.68
C THR A 43 15.92 -0.21 -13.06
N PRO A 44 15.17 -1.25 -13.46
CA PRO A 44 15.33 -2.58 -12.87
C PRO A 44 16.75 -3.10 -13.10
N SER A 45 17.37 -3.63 -12.05
CA SER A 45 18.67 -4.28 -12.18
C SER A 45 18.53 -5.59 -12.98
N LYS A 46 19.54 -5.92 -13.78
CA LYS A 46 19.56 -7.16 -14.57
C LYS A 46 19.90 -8.40 -13.72
N GLU A 47 20.22 -8.22 -12.44
CA GLU A 47 20.69 -9.28 -11.56
C GLU A 47 19.58 -10.27 -11.18
N PHE A 48 18.33 -9.80 -11.13
CA PHE A 48 17.19 -10.60 -10.67
C PHE A 48 16.41 -11.29 -11.81
N GLY A 49 16.99 -11.34 -13.01
CA GLY A 49 16.38 -11.99 -14.18
C GLY A 49 15.30 -11.15 -14.85
N ASP A 50 14.29 -11.82 -15.42
CA ASP A 50 13.19 -11.17 -16.13
C ASP A 50 12.31 -10.38 -15.17
N THR A 51 12.06 -9.11 -15.49
CA THR A 51 11.24 -8.22 -14.66
C THR A 51 9.94 -7.84 -15.35
N THR A 52 8.87 -7.70 -14.56
CA THR A 52 7.56 -7.25 -15.03
C THR A 52 7.18 -5.98 -14.27
N ARG A 53 6.59 -5.01 -14.98
CA ARG A 53 6.10 -3.80 -14.34
C ARG A 53 4.88 -4.12 -13.47
N MET A 54 5.01 -3.88 -12.17
CA MET A 54 3.96 -4.06 -11.18
C MET A 54 3.76 -2.76 -10.41
N ASN A 55 2.51 -2.45 -10.05
CA ASN A 55 2.26 -1.51 -8.96
C ASN A 55 2.54 -2.19 -7.62
N PHE A 56 2.40 -1.45 -6.51
CA PHE A 56 2.84 -1.98 -5.23
C PHE A 56 1.99 -3.16 -4.73
N PHE A 57 0.64 -3.06 -4.72
CA PHE A 57 -0.19 -4.20 -4.32
C PHE A 57 0.04 -5.45 -5.19
N GLN A 58 0.34 -5.29 -6.48
CA GLN A 58 0.70 -6.41 -7.37
C GLN A 58 2.03 -7.04 -6.96
N SER A 59 3.03 -6.24 -6.58
CA SER A 59 4.30 -6.74 -6.08
C SER A 59 4.12 -7.53 -4.77
N ILE A 60 3.22 -7.08 -3.88
CA ILE A 60 2.86 -7.83 -2.68
C ILE A 60 2.16 -9.15 -3.04
N THR A 61 1.20 -9.11 -3.97
CA THR A 61 0.53 -10.33 -4.46
C THR A 61 1.55 -11.33 -5.00
N SER A 62 2.52 -10.85 -5.79
CA SER A 62 3.63 -11.67 -6.33
C SER A 62 4.51 -12.26 -5.23
N ALA A 63 4.86 -11.48 -4.20
CA ALA A 63 5.63 -11.96 -3.07
C ALA A 63 4.88 -13.03 -2.25
N LEU A 64 3.57 -12.85 -2.05
CA LEU A 64 2.71 -13.83 -1.38
C LEU A 64 2.54 -15.10 -2.23
N ASP A 65 2.42 -14.96 -3.53
CA ASP A 65 2.38 -16.08 -4.48
C ASP A 65 3.66 -16.93 -4.40
N ILE A 66 4.83 -16.27 -4.40
CA ILE A 66 6.13 -16.93 -4.24
C ILE A 66 6.23 -17.63 -2.86
N ALA A 67 5.77 -16.98 -1.79
CA ALA A 67 5.78 -17.57 -0.45
C ALA A 67 4.91 -18.82 -0.36
N LEU A 68 3.68 -18.77 -0.88
CA LEU A 68 2.76 -19.92 -0.89
C LEU A 68 3.25 -21.06 -1.80
N ALA A 69 3.92 -20.75 -2.91
CA ALA A 69 4.50 -21.74 -3.81
C ALA A 69 5.69 -22.48 -3.17
N ASN A 70 6.57 -21.75 -2.49
CA ASN A 70 7.82 -22.29 -1.94
C ASN A 70 7.64 -22.98 -0.59
N ASP A 71 6.64 -22.58 0.20
CA ASP A 71 6.37 -23.15 1.50
C ASP A 71 4.95 -23.74 1.53
N PRO A 72 4.78 -25.08 1.54
CA PRO A 72 3.47 -25.71 1.57
C PRO A 72 2.72 -25.50 2.90
N SER A 73 3.42 -25.12 3.97
CA SER A 73 2.80 -24.82 5.28
C SER A 73 2.25 -23.40 5.36
N ALA A 74 2.61 -22.52 4.42
CA ALA A 74 2.26 -21.11 4.51
C ALA A 74 0.74 -20.89 4.36
N VAL A 75 0.17 -20.08 5.24
CA VAL A 75 -1.24 -19.68 5.18
C VAL A 75 -1.37 -18.16 5.27
N ILE A 76 -2.35 -17.61 4.55
CA ILE A 76 -2.73 -16.20 4.57
C ILE A 76 -4.14 -16.09 5.14
N PHE A 77 -4.29 -15.26 6.16
CA PHE A 77 -5.58 -15.06 6.81
C PHE A 77 -5.72 -13.64 7.33
N GLY A 78 -6.96 -13.21 7.45
CA GLY A 78 -7.34 -11.88 7.90
C GLY A 78 -8.73 -11.54 7.42
N GLU A 79 -9.16 -10.31 7.65
CA GLU A 79 -10.46 -9.84 7.17
C GLU A 79 -10.43 -9.67 5.66
N ASP A 80 -11.43 -10.22 4.97
CA ASP A 80 -11.66 -9.99 3.54
C ASP A 80 -10.57 -10.47 2.55
N VAL A 81 -9.55 -11.19 3.02
CA VAL A 81 -8.44 -11.68 2.18
C VAL A 81 -8.87 -12.70 1.13
N ALA A 82 -9.96 -13.44 1.35
CA ALA A 82 -10.38 -14.56 0.50
C ALA A 82 -10.86 -14.13 -0.90
N PHE A 83 -11.48 -12.95 -1.03
CA PHE A 83 -11.89 -12.42 -2.34
C PHE A 83 -10.79 -11.57 -3.01
N GLY A 84 -9.70 -11.30 -2.29
CA GLY A 84 -8.56 -10.53 -2.76
C GLY A 84 -8.14 -9.37 -1.86
N GLY A 85 -8.86 -9.12 -0.75
CA GLY A 85 -8.60 -8.02 0.17
C GLY A 85 -9.10 -6.67 -0.36
N VAL A 86 -9.35 -5.74 0.55
CA VAL A 86 -9.86 -4.39 0.21
C VAL A 86 -8.87 -3.60 -0.67
N PHE A 87 -7.57 -3.91 -0.56
CA PHE A 87 -6.48 -3.35 -1.38
C PHE A 87 -6.02 -4.27 -2.51
N ARG A 88 -6.74 -5.36 -2.81
CA ARG A 88 -6.43 -6.32 -3.89
C ARG A 88 -5.09 -7.06 -3.76
N CYS A 89 -4.46 -7.04 -2.58
CA CYS A 89 -3.16 -7.65 -2.36
C CYS A 89 -3.16 -9.19 -2.35
N THR A 90 -4.32 -9.84 -2.24
CA THR A 90 -4.45 -11.31 -2.19
C THR A 90 -5.28 -11.87 -3.33
N ILE A 91 -5.51 -11.06 -4.38
CA ILE A 91 -6.39 -11.42 -5.49
C ILE A 91 -5.90 -12.68 -6.22
N GLY A 92 -6.81 -13.63 -6.46
CA GLY A 92 -6.53 -14.89 -7.17
C GLY A 92 -5.73 -15.93 -6.35
N LEU A 93 -5.20 -15.59 -5.18
CA LEU A 93 -4.39 -16.53 -4.38
C LEU A 93 -5.23 -17.67 -3.82
N LYS A 94 -6.46 -17.40 -3.37
CA LYS A 94 -7.39 -18.44 -2.90
C LYS A 94 -7.73 -19.44 -4.00
N ASP A 95 -8.02 -18.96 -5.21
CA ASP A 95 -8.36 -19.85 -6.33
C ASP A 95 -7.18 -20.73 -6.75
N LYS A 96 -5.95 -20.21 -6.59
CA LYS A 96 -4.70 -20.92 -6.91
C LYS A 96 -4.27 -21.93 -5.83
N TYR A 97 -4.39 -21.58 -4.56
CA TYR A 97 -3.83 -22.35 -3.43
C TYR A 97 -4.85 -23.04 -2.54
N GLY A 98 -6.14 -22.79 -2.75
CA GLY A 98 -7.22 -23.38 -1.96
C GLY A 98 -7.69 -22.50 -0.81
N ALA A 99 -8.93 -22.78 -0.38
CA ALA A 99 -9.58 -22.08 0.73
C ALA A 99 -9.04 -22.48 2.11
N ASP A 100 -8.25 -23.55 2.18
CA ASP A 100 -7.52 -23.99 3.37
C ASP A 100 -6.24 -23.15 3.61
N ARG A 101 -5.68 -22.55 2.55
CA ARG A 101 -4.46 -21.74 2.64
C ARG A 101 -4.70 -20.23 2.61
N VAL A 102 -5.79 -19.78 1.99
CA VAL A 102 -6.17 -18.36 1.93
C VAL A 102 -7.62 -18.21 2.36
N PHE A 103 -7.85 -17.71 3.57
CA PHE A 103 -9.18 -17.69 4.19
C PHE A 103 -9.47 -16.45 5.03
N ASN A 104 -10.75 -16.12 5.14
CA ASN A 104 -11.21 -15.02 5.98
C ASN A 104 -11.23 -15.43 7.46
N SER A 105 -10.81 -14.51 8.32
CA SER A 105 -11.06 -14.58 9.76
C SER A 105 -12.38 -13.89 10.13
N PRO A 106 -12.90 -14.12 11.36
CA PRO A 106 -13.81 -13.18 11.99
C PRO A 106 -13.17 -11.78 12.12
N ILE A 107 -14.01 -10.75 12.29
CA ILE A 107 -13.57 -9.37 12.50
C ILE A 107 -13.10 -9.22 13.96
N SER A 108 -11.82 -9.51 14.20
CA SER A 108 -11.21 -9.46 15.51
C SER A 108 -9.69 -9.49 15.39
N GLU A 109 -9.04 -8.33 15.47
CA GLU A 109 -7.60 -8.21 15.25
C GLU A 109 -6.78 -8.93 16.33
N GLN A 110 -7.26 -8.92 17.57
CA GLN A 110 -6.67 -9.75 18.64
C GLN A 110 -6.75 -11.25 18.32
N GLY A 111 -7.87 -11.70 17.74
CA GLY A 111 -8.08 -13.09 17.35
C GLY A 111 -7.20 -13.48 16.17
N ILE A 112 -7.07 -12.60 15.18
CA ILE A 112 -6.18 -12.78 14.02
C ILE A 112 -4.73 -12.97 14.49
N VAL A 113 -4.23 -12.08 15.35
CA VAL A 113 -2.85 -12.18 15.84
C VAL A 113 -2.67 -13.45 16.69
N ALA A 114 -3.56 -13.71 17.65
CA ALA A 114 -3.47 -14.89 18.51
C ALA A 114 -3.52 -16.21 17.71
N PHE A 115 -4.38 -16.28 16.71
CA PHE A 115 -4.46 -17.41 15.79
C PHE A 115 -3.15 -17.59 15.01
N GLY A 116 -2.60 -16.48 14.48
CA GLY A 116 -1.31 -16.51 13.79
C GLY A 116 -0.14 -16.97 14.66
N ILE A 117 -0.13 -16.58 15.93
CA ILE A 117 0.85 -17.09 16.90
C ILE A 117 0.68 -18.61 17.04
N GLY A 118 -0.55 -19.10 17.24
CA GLY A 118 -0.85 -20.53 17.33
C GLY A 118 -0.36 -21.33 16.12
N VAL A 119 -0.62 -20.83 14.90
CA VAL A 119 -0.15 -21.45 13.64
C VAL A 119 1.38 -21.45 13.57
N ALA A 120 2.03 -20.34 13.91
CA ALA A 120 3.48 -20.26 13.87
C ALA A 120 4.16 -21.18 14.90
N LEU A 121 3.54 -21.42 16.06
CA LEU A 121 4.03 -22.34 17.08
C LEU A 121 4.02 -23.81 16.62
N THR A 122 3.19 -24.18 15.64
CA THR A 122 3.26 -25.52 15.03
C THR A 122 4.37 -25.65 13.99
N GLY A 123 5.13 -24.58 13.74
CA GLY A 123 6.17 -24.52 12.71
C GLY A 123 5.68 -24.15 11.31
N ALA A 124 4.40 -23.80 11.15
CA ALA A 124 3.85 -23.36 9.87
C ALA A 124 4.05 -21.85 9.66
N THR A 125 4.26 -21.43 8.41
CA THR A 125 4.37 -20.00 8.10
C THR A 125 2.99 -19.32 8.17
N ALA A 126 2.85 -18.33 9.05
CA ALA A 126 1.61 -17.60 9.26
C ALA A 126 1.73 -16.18 8.71
N ILE A 127 0.88 -15.81 7.75
CA ILE A 127 0.85 -14.47 7.15
C ILE A 127 -0.51 -13.82 7.49
N ALA A 128 -0.53 -13.08 8.59
CA ALA A 128 -1.72 -12.41 9.09
C ALA A 128 -1.86 -11.01 8.46
N GLU A 129 -3.07 -10.66 8.02
CA GLU A 129 -3.41 -9.32 7.55
C GLU A 129 -4.30 -8.58 8.56
N ILE A 130 -3.86 -7.39 8.95
CA ILE A 130 -4.70 -6.39 9.62
C ILE A 130 -5.06 -5.34 8.59
N GLN A 131 -6.35 -4.99 8.50
CA GLN A 131 -6.88 -4.26 7.35
C GLN A 131 -6.35 -2.82 7.24
N PHE A 132 -6.08 -2.17 8.38
CA PHE A 132 -5.38 -0.88 8.49
C PHE A 132 -4.53 -0.85 9.76
N ALA A 133 -3.40 -0.14 9.72
CA ALA A 133 -2.51 -0.03 10.86
C ALA A 133 -3.17 0.67 12.05
N ASP A 134 -4.13 1.55 11.77
CA ASP A 134 -5.01 2.17 12.74
C ASP A 134 -5.79 1.14 13.60
N TYR A 135 -6.04 -0.05 13.06
CA TYR A 135 -6.79 -1.14 13.70
C TYR A 135 -5.89 -2.22 14.30
N ILE A 136 -4.57 -2.04 14.33
CA ILE A 136 -3.66 -3.05 14.92
C ILE A 136 -3.72 -3.09 16.45
N PHE A 137 -4.20 -2.01 17.08
CA PHE A 137 -4.13 -1.81 18.53
C PHE A 137 -4.93 -2.81 19.39
N PRO A 138 -6.10 -3.32 18.98
CA PRO A 138 -6.74 -4.43 19.69
C PRO A 138 -5.84 -5.67 19.79
N GLY A 139 -4.99 -5.92 18.80
CA GLY A 139 -4.00 -6.99 18.81
C GLY A 139 -2.69 -6.67 19.54
N PHE A 140 -2.53 -5.46 20.09
CA PHE A 140 -1.24 -5.00 20.63
C PHE A 140 -0.73 -5.86 21.79
N ASP A 141 -1.62 -6.34 22.67
CA ASP A 141 -1.25 -7.24 23.76
C ASP A 141 -0.65 -8.55 23.24
N GLN A 142 -1.30 -9.16 22.25
CA GLN A 142 -0.81 -10.38 21.60
C GLN A 142 0.53 -10.13 20.88
N ILE A 143 0.72 -8.98 20.25
CA ILE A 143 1.99 -8.65 19.58
C ILE A 143 3.11 -8.43 20.60
N ARG A 144 2.86 -7.61 21.64
CA ARG A 144 3.88 -7.18 22.60
C ARG A 144 4.22 -8.25 23.63
N ASN A 145 3.21 -8.81 24.29
CA ASN A 145 3.40 -9.67 25.45
C ASN A 145 3.55 -11.14 25.06
N GLU A 146 2.90 -11.55 23.97
CA GLU A 146 2.94 -12.93 23.50
C GLU A 146 3.99 -13.09 22.39
N MET A 147 3.71 -12.59 21.17
CA MET A 147 4.56 -12.79 19.98
C MET A 147 6.01 -12.36 20.21
N ALA A 148 6.25 -11.17 20.76
CA ALA A 148 7.61 -10.67 20.96
C ALA A 148 8.41 -11.49 21.99
N MET A 149 7.74 -12.05 23.00
CA MET A 149 8.39 -12.68 24.15
C MET A 149 8.41 -14.20 24.07
N TYR A 150 7.66 -14.83 23.14
CA TYR A 150 7.46 -16.28 23.09
C TYR A 150 8.77 -17.07 23.14
N ARG A 151 9.72 -16.74 22.26
CA ARG A 151 11.04 -17.40 22.21
C ARG A 151 11.87 -17.20 23.46
N TYR A 152 11.79 -16.00 24.06
CA TYR A 152 12.57 -15.66 25.24
C TYR A 152 12.02 -16.37 26.49
N ARG A 153 10.70 -16.30 26.71
CA ARG A 153 10.06 -16.87 27.90
C ARG A 153 10.08 -18.39 27.95
N SER A 154 10.17 -19.05 26.79
CA SER A 154 10.28 -20.50 26.70
C SER A 154 11.72 -21.01 26.67
N GLY A 155 12.74 -20.14 26.80
CA GLY A 155 14.13 -20.56 26.64
C GLY A 155 14.43 -21.22 25.28
N ASN A 156 13.79 -20.73 24.21
CA ASN A 156 13.87 -21.29 22.85
C ASN A 156 13.20 -22.67 22.63
N GLU A 157 12.38 -23.15 23.57
CA GLU A 157 11.57 -24.37 23.33
C GLU A 157 10.43 -24.14 22.31
N TYR A 158 9.87 -22.93 22.26
CA TYR A 158 8.81 -22.53 21.35
C TYR A 158 9.13 -21.16 20.73
N ASP A 159 8.82 -20.97 19.46
CA ASP A 159 8.93 -19.66 18.83
C ASP A 159 7.85 -19.43 17.77
N CYS A 160 7.56 -18.15 17.51
CA CYS A 160 6.65 -17.71 16.45
C CYS A 160 7.40 -16.90 15.39
N GLY A 161 8.67 -17.23 15.12
CA GLY A 161 9.49 -16.62 14.06
C GLY A 161 8.89 -16.69 12.64
N PRO A 162 8.12 -17.74 12.29
CA PRO A 162 7.38 -17.84 11.03
C PRO A 162 6.15 -16.92 10.92
N LEU A 163 5.75 -16.20 11.98
CA LEU A 163 4.63 -15.26 11.93
C LEU A 163 5.07 -13.92 11.33
N THR A 164 4.32 -13.47 10.32
CA THR A 164 4.40 -12.15 9.74
C THR A 164 3.02 -11.47 9.77
N ILE A 165 2.95 -10.29 10.37
CA ILE A 165 1.76 -9.42 10.33
C ILE A 165 2.02 -8.32 9.31
N ARG A 166 1.11 -8.18 8.35
CA ARG A 166 1.14 -7.14 7.31
C ARG A 166 -0.05 -6.21 7.50
N THR A 167 0.17 -4.90 7.36
CA THR A 167 -0.90 -3.91 7.50
C THR A 167 -0.63 -2.66 6.66
N PRO A 168 -1.61 -2.15 5.90
CA PRO A 168 -1.54 -0.83 5.27
C PRO A 168 -1.37 0.26 6.33
N CYS A 169 -0.52 1.26 6.08
CA CYS A 169 -0.29 2.37 7.01
C CYS A 169 -0.08 3.71 6.28
N SER A 170 0.08 4.78 7.07
CA SER A 170 0.41 6.14 6.64
C SER A 170 -0.69 6.89 5.88
N ALA A 171 -0.43 8.19 5.68
CA ALA A 171 -1.36 9.11 5.04
C ALA A 171 -1.71 8.73 3.58
N VAL A 172 -3.01 8.70 3.30
CA VAL A 172 -3.59 8.51 1.95
C VAL A 172 -4.24 9.77 1.38
N GLY A 173 -4.01 10.93 2.01
CA GLY A 173 -4.53 12.24 1.62
C GLY A 173 -5.90 12.59 2.21
N HIS A 174 -6.80 11.61 2.40
CA HIS A 174 -8.15 11.83 2.94
C HIS A 174 -8.58 10.78 3.98
N GLY A 175 -7.63 10.07 4.59
CA GLY A 175 -7.93 8.97 5.53
C GLY A 175 -8.36 9.42 6.94
N ALA A 176 -8.23 10.72 7.25
CA ALA A 176 -8.54 11.28 8.57
C ALA A 176 -7.88 10.49 9.72
N LEU A 177 -8.59 10.28 10.83
CA LEU A 177 -8.02 9.71 12.06
C LEU A 177 -7.71 8.21 11.98
N TYR A 178 -8.47 7.44 11.20
CA TYR A 178 -8.49 5.97 11.27
C TYR A 178 -8.09 5.26 9.96
N HIS A 179 -7.55 5.99 9.00
CA HIS A 179 -6.99 5.44 7.77
C HIS A 179 -5.71 6.20 7.34
N SER A 180 -4.93 6.70 8.30
CA SER A 180 -3.75 7.52 8.00
C SER A 180 -2.58 7.34 8.97
N GLN A 181 -2.71 6.49 10.00
CA GLN A 181 -1.72 6.44 11.06
C GLN A 181 -0.42 5.73 10.64
N SER A 182 0.69 6.24 11.15
CA SER A 182 2.02 5.62 11.16
C SER A 182 2.28 5.15 12.59
N VAL A 183 2.23 3.83 12.81
CA VAL A 183 2.21 3.21 14.15
C VAL A 183 3.52 2.51 14.51
N GLU A 184 4.54 2.57 13.66
CA GLU A 184 5.81 1.86 13.78
C GLU A 184 6.54 2.15 15.11
N ALA A 185 6.43 3.38 15.62
CA ALA A 185 7.05 3.80 16.87
C ALA A 185 6.52 3.03 18.10
N PHE A 186 5.24 2.64 18.10
CA PHE A 186 4.67 1.83 19.19
C PHE A 186 5.31 0.45 19.29
N PHE A 187 5.74 -0.10 18.15
CA PHE A 187 6.39 -1.42 18.07
C PHE A 187 7.91 -1.34 18.14
N ALA A 188 8.52 -0.20 17.80
CA ALA A 188 9.98 -0.02 17.81
C ALA A 188 10.61 -0.25 19.19
N HIS A 189 9.86 0.02 20.28
CA HIS A 189 10.31 -0.21 21.66
C HIS A 189 9.88 -1.58 22.22
N CYS A 190 9.55 -2.55 21.36
CA CYS A 190 9.20 -3.92 21.76
C CYS A 190 10.30 -4.90 21.33
N PRO A 191 11.26 -5.26 22.22
CA PRO A 191 12.28 -6.26 21.92
C PRO A 191 11.66 -7.60 21.53
N GLY A 192 12.23 -8.26 20.51
CA GLY A 192 11.73 -9.54 19.98
C GLY A 192 10.99 -9.40 18.63
N LEU A 193 10.56 -8.19 18.28
CA LEU A 193 9.93 -7.90 17.00
C LEU A 193 10.95 -7.35 15.99
N LYS A 194 10.72 -7.65 14.71
CA LYS A 194 11.32 -6.93 13.58
C LYS A 194 10.20 -6.11 12.94
N VAL A 195 10.32 -4.79 13.02
CA VAL A 195 9.41 -3.84 12.36
C VAL A 195 10.09 -3.34 11.10
N ARG A 196 9.43 -3.48 9.96
CA ARG A 196 9.86 -2.88 8.69
C ARG A 196 8.75 -2.03 8.14
N ASP A 197 9.05 -0.76 7.94
CA ASP A 197 8.21 0.13 7.14
C ASP A 197 8.78 0.17 5.72
N CYS A 198 7.92 -0.06 4.74
CA CYS A 198 8.27 0.09 3.33
C CYS A 198 8.13 1.56 2.92
N THR A 199 9.00 2.45 3.41
CA THR A 199 8.99 3.87 3.02
C THR A 199 9.89 4.17 1.81
N ALA A 200 9.27 4.81 0.80
CA ALA A 200 9.81 5.69 -0.26
C ALA A 200 9.62 5.21 -1.72
N GLU A 201 9.66 3.92 -2.01
CA GLU A 201 9.56 3.41 -3.41
C GLU A 201 8.19 2.84 -3.78
N CYS A 202 7.25 2.81 -2.85
CA CYS A 202 6.05 2.00 -2.99
C CYS A 202 4.84 2.75 -2.43
N LEU A 203 3.82 2.92 -3.27
CA LEU A 203 2.68 3.82 -3.06
C LEU A 203 1.66 3.35 -2.01
N ASP A 204 1.83 2.16 -1.42
CA ASP A 204 1.17 1.79 -0.17
C ASP A 204 2.25 1.48 0.86
N LYS A 205 2.10 1.96 2.09
CA LYS A 205 3.06 1.65 3.14
C LYS A 205 2.54 0.43 3.88
N CYS A 206 3.38 -0.59 4.03
CA CYS A 206 3.06 -1.78 4.79
C CYS A 206 3.98 -1.84 6.01
N VAL A 207 3.41 -1.93 7.22
CA VAL A 207 4.20 -2.32 8.39
C VAL A 207 4.24 -3.84 8.43
N ILE A 208 5.44 -4.39 8.28
CA ILE A 208 5.69 -5.80 8.49
C ILE A 208 6.24 -5.98 9.90
N VAL A 209 5.49 -6.65 10.77
CA VAL A 209 5.96 -7.10 12.08
C VAL A 209 6.24 -8.61 11.98
N ARG A 210 7.51 -9.00 12.13
CA ARG A 210 7.94 -10.40 12.09
C ARG A 210 8.60 -10.82 13.40
N GLY A 211 8.28 -12.03 13.87
CA GLY A 211 9.00 -12.65 14.99
C GLY A 211 10.47 -12.85 14.65
N ARG A 212 11.39 -12.57 15.58
CA ARG A 212 12.82 -12.73 15.32
C ARG A 212 13.26 -14.19 15.46
N GLU A 213 13.60 -14.81 14.34
CA GLU A 213 14.50 -15.96 14.31
C GLU A 213 15.92 -15.46 14.67
N LEU A 214 16.49 -15.95 15.77
CA LEU A 214 17.90 -15.78 16.10
C LEU A 214 18.62 -17.04 15.61
N ARG A 215 19.51 -16.88 14.62
CA ARG A 215 20.54 -17.87 14.30
C ARG A 215 21.55 -17.96 15.44
#